data_AF-A0A1W2AJR6-F1
#
_entry.id   AF-A0A1W2AJR6-F1
#
_cell.length_a   1.000
_cell.length_b   1.000
_cell.length_c   1.000
_cell.angle_alpha   90.00
_cell.angle_beta   90.00
_cell.angle_gamma   90.00
#
_symmetry.space_group_name_H-M   'P 1'
#
loop_
_entity.id
_entity.type
_entity.pdbx_description
1 polymer ?
#
loop_
_entity_poly.entity_id
_entity_poly.type
_entity_poly.pdbx_seq_one_letter_code
_entity_poly.pdbx_strand_id
1 'polypeptide(L)'
;MMEGLKAKINDSLEFNLKHVEWEEVGDVLVIIEQSFNISFEDRDFINLKAFGDLCDLVHDKIVLEHRDDCTSQQAFYKLKKALAATFDVDQKSIVPATLLSEIIPYKYRIDKVKVLEQKLEMKLMLLSPPVWLSVGLLILLGFSFLAFFFSLKIAVAGLAFSFAGFWISAKLGKEIEVLTVGDLVSKITSEHYLKSRSISNTINRNELEGAIRFLFIEHLGLDSGQLGREARFKD
;
A
#
# COMPACT_ATOMS: atom_id res chain seq x y z
N MET A 1 21.13 34.43 16.60
CA MET A 1 21.00 33.03 17.07
C MET A 1 19.60 32.45 16.78
N MET A 2 18.51 33.21 16.95
CA MET A 2 17.15 32.75 16.59
C MET A 2 16.86 32.59 15.08
N GLU A 3 17.53 33.34 14.20
CA GLU A 3 17.34 33.17 12.74
C GLU A 3 18.01 31.89 12.20
N GLY A 4 19.18 31.53 12.73
CA GLY A 4 19.85 30.27 12.38
C GLY A 4 19.10 29.02 12.89
N LEU A 5 18.31 29.16 13.97
CA LEU A 5 17.44 28.08 14.46
C LEU A 5 16.17 27.95 13.59
N LYS A 6 15.60 29.08 13.13
CA LYS A 6 14.46 29.06 12.18
C LYS A 6 14.85 28.46 10.84
N ALA A 7 16.03 28.78 10.30
CA ALA A 7 16.53 28.20 9.05
C ALA A 7 16.77 26.69 9.18
N LYS A 8 17.31 26.23 10.32
CA LYS A 8 17.57 24.80 10.57
C LYS A 8 16.31 23.98 10.86
N ILE A 9 15.27 24.61 11.44
CA ILE A 9 13.94 24.01 11.63
C ILE A 9 13.18 23.97 10.29
N ASN A 10 13.38 24.95 9.42
CA ASN A 10 12.76 25.00 8.09
C ASN A 10 13.41 24.00 7.11
N ASP A 11 14.72 23.75 7.22
CA ASP A 11 15.43 22.70 6.47
C ASP A 11 15.06 21.28 6.93
N SER A 12 14.72 21.10 8.21
CA SER A 12 14.21 19.80 8.72
C SER A 12 12.74 19.53 8.40
N LEU A 13 12.08 20.48 7.74
CA LEU A 13 10.69 20.44 7.28
C LEU A 13 10.65 20.65 5.75
N GLU A 14 11.60 20.11 4.99
CA GLU A 14 11.47 20.07 3.53
C GLU A 14 10.46 19.00 3.11
N PHE A 15 9.19 19.39 3.14
CA PHE A 15 8.04 18.75 2.51
C PHE A 15 8.30 18.61 1.01
N ASN A 16 8.70 17.44 0.49
CA ASN A 16 8.84 17.34 -0.95
C ASN A 16 8.78 15.93 -1.52
N LEU A 17 7.87 15.76 -2.50
CA LEU A 17 7.90 14.68 -3.47
C LEU A 17 8.99 14.91 -4.53
N LYS A 18 9.86 15.92 -4.39
CA LYS A 18 11.00 16.19 -5.31
C LYS A 18 11.99 15.03 -5.42
N HIS A 19 12.07 14.18 -4.40
CA HIS A 19 12.95 13.02 -4.39
C HIS A 19 12.28 11.75 -4.90
N VAL A 20 10.97 11.81 -5.17
CA VAL A 20 10.18 10.71 -5.71
C VAL A 20 10.17 10.83 -7.23
N GLU A 21 10.49 9.74 -7.93
CA GLU A 21 10.44 9.73 -9.38
C GLU A 21 9.00 9.54 -9.88
N TRP A 22 8.67 10.11 -11.04
CA TRP A 22 7.34 9.98 -11.63
C TRP A 22 6.92 8.53 -11.91
N GLU A 23 7.89 7.62 -12.10
CA GLU A 23 7.63 6.18 -12.21
C GLU A 23 7.01 5.62 -10.92
N GLU A 24 7.56 5.98 -9.77
CA GLU A 24 7.05 5.56 -8.45
C GLU A 24 5.67 6.18 -8.17
N VAL A 25 5.47 7.45 -8.54
CA VAL A 25 4.16 8.12 -8.46
C VAL A 25 3.15 7.42 -9.38
N GLY A 26 3.57 6.97 -10.56
CA GLY A 26 2.73 6.28 -11.53
C GLY A 26 2.03 5.06 -10.93
N ASP A 27 2.75 4.25 -10.16
CA ASP A 27 2.18 3.08 -9.48
C ASP A 27 1.08 3.48 -8.48
N VAL A 28 1.27 4.56 -7.73
CA VAL A 28 0.26 5.08 -6.80
C VAL A 28 -0.96 5.62 -7.54
N LEU A 29 -0.77 6.29 -8.68
CA LEU A 29 -1.86 6.80 -9.52
C LEU A 29 -2.74 5.65 -10.04
N VAL A 30 -2.15 4.53 -10.46
CA VAL A 30 -2.89 3.33 -10.88
C VAL A 30 -3.76 2.80 -9.74
N ILE A 31 -3.27 2.81 -8.49
CA ILE A 31 -4.07 2.40 -7.32
C ILE A 31 -5.22 3.37 -7.09
N ILE A 32 -5.00 4.69 -7.22
CA ILE A 32 -6.05 5.71 -7.09
C ILE A 32 -7.14 5.51 -8.15
N GLU A 33 -6.77 5.31 -9.41
CA GLU A 33 -7.73 5.04 -10.49
C GLU A 33 -8.62 3.84 -10.17
N GLN A 34 -8.01 2.73 -9.72
CA GLN A 34 -8.73 1.52 -9.38
C GLN A 34 -9.60 1.67 -8.12
N SER A 35 -9.10 2.37 -7.11
CA SER A 35 -9.77 2.55 -5.82
C SER A 35 -11.02 3.42 -5.92
N PHE A 36 -10.94 4.49 -6.72
CA PHE A 36 -12.02 5.48 -6.91
C PHE A 36 -12.77 5.33 -8.23
N ASN A 37 -12.39 4.36 -9.07
CA ASN A 37 -12.96 4.12 -10.40
C ASN A 37 -12.96 5.39 -11.27
N ILE A 38 -11.80 6.02 -11.36
CA ILE A 38 -11.52 7.18 -12.22
C ILE A 38 -10.43 6.84 -13.24
N SER A 39 -10.17 7.74 -14.18
CA SER A 39 -9.05 7.62 -15.12
C SER A 39 -8.36 8.96 -15.30
N PHE A 40 -7.04 8.93 -15.29
CA PHE A 40 -6.16 10.04 -15.61
C PHE A 40 -5.76 9.99 -17.08
N GLU A 41 -5.52 11.16 -17.64
CA GLU A 41 -4.94 11.36 -18.96
C GLU A 41 -3.68 12.22 -18.83
N ASP A 42 -2.73 12.10 -19.75
CA ASP A 42 -1.46 12.86 -19.71
C ASP A 42 -1.67 14.37 -19.51
N ARG A 43 -2.75 14.92 -20.10
CA ARG A 43 -3.09 16.33 -20.00
C ARG A 43 -3.46 16.78 -18.58
N ASP A 44 -3.93 15.87 -17.74
CA ASP A 44 -4.34 16.18 -16.37
C ASP A 44 -3.14 16.59 -15.50
N PHE A 45 -1.93 16.17 -15.89
CA PHE A 45 -0.70 16.42 -15.15
C PHE A 45 0.05 17.69 -15.59
N ILE A 46 -0.36 18.34 -16.69
CA ILE A 46 0.37 19.50 -17.28
C ILE A 46 0.55 20.65 -16.27
N ASN A 47 -0.41 20.86 -15.37
CA ASN A 47 -0.39 21.95 -14.40
C ASN A 47 -0.25 21.46 -12.95
N LEU A 48 0.02 20.18 -12.75
CA LEU A 48 0.05 19.55 -11.43
C LEU A 48 1.41 19.80 -10.79
N LYS A 49 1.45 20.66 -9.76
CA LYS A 49 2.71 21.11 -9.12
C LYS A 49 2.88 20.54 -7.73
N ALA A 50 1.80 20.41 -6.98
CA ALA A 50 1.80 19.97 -5.60
C ALA A 50 0.79 18.87 -5.33
N PHE A 51 0.99 18.14 -4.23
CA PHE A 51 0.12 17.05 -3.79
C PHE A 51 -1.34 17.50 -3.61
N GLY A 52 -1.57 18.73 -3.16
CA GLY A 52 -2.90 19.32 -3.07
C GLY A 52 -3.58 19.43 -4.43
N ASP A 53 -2.85 19.76 -5.49
CA ASP A 53 -3.39 19.85 -6.85
C ASP A 53 -3.86 18.46 -7.34
N LEU A 54 -3.13 17.39 -6.97
CA LEU A 54 -3.56 16.02 -7.25
C LEU A 54 -4.83 15.65 -6.49
N CYS A 55 -4.93 16.04 -5.22
CA CYS A 55 -6.12 15.78 -4.41
C CYS A 55 -7.36 16.46 -5.01
N ASP A 56 -7.20 17.70 -5.48
CA ASP A 56 -8.27 18.46 -6.13
C ASP A 56 -8.65 17.83 -7.48
N LEU A 57 -7.66 17.41 -8.27
CA LEU A 57 -7.88 16.70 -9.53
C LEU A 57 -8.69 15.41 -9.33
N VAL A 58 -8.35 14.60 -8.33
CA VAL A 58 -9.09 13.37 -7.99
C VAL A 58 -10.50 13.72 -7.55
N HIS A 59 -10.65 14.72 -6.69
CA HIS A 59 -11.95 15.18 -6.20
C HIS A 59 -12.89 15.59 -7.35
N ASP A 60 -12.36 16.31 -8.33
CA ASP A 60 -13.12 16.83 -9.48
C ASP A 60 -13.49 15.73 -10.49
N LYS A 61 -12.67 14.68 -10.61
CA LYS A 61 -12.97 13.52 -11.47
C LYS A 61 -14.06 12.61 -10.91
N ILE A 62 -14.34 12.66 -9.61
CA ILE A 62 -15.32 11.77 -8.98
C ILE A 62 -16.74 12.34 -9.12
N VAL A 63 -17.58 11.65 -9.91
CA VAL A 63 -18.99 12.02 -10.19
C VAL A 63 -19.99 11.25 -9.31
N LEU A 64 -19.54 10.70 -8.17
CA LEU A 64 -20.36 9.88 -7.27
C LEU A 64 -21.11 10.72 -6.23
N GLU A 65 -22.21 10.15 -5.71
CA GLU A 65 -23.04 10.77 -4.67
C GLU A 65 -22.24 10.92 -3.37
N HIS A 66 -22.29 12.11 -2.77
CA HIS A 66 -21.66 12.34 -1.49
C HIS A 66 -22.51 11.79 -0.33
N ARG A 67 -21.89 11.01 0.56
CA ARG A 67 -22.48 10.59 1.84
C ARG A 67 -21.47 10.70 2.98
N ASP A 68 -21.92 11.20 4.13
CA ASP A 68 -21.09 11.49 5.31
C ASP A 68 -20.73 10.27 6.16
N ASP A 69 -21.25 9.08 5.84
CA ASP A 69 -20.89 7.85 6.54
C ASP A 69 -19.40 7.50 6.33
N CYS A 70 -18.76 7.06 7.41
CA CYS A 70 -17.33 6.80 7.47
C CYS A 70 -16.97 5.50 6.73
N THR A 71 -16.04 5.55 5.76
CA THR A 71 -15.66 4.33 5.01
C THR A 71 -14.84 3.38 5.87
N SER A 72 -13.94 3.88 6.72
CA SER A 72 -13.10 3.01 7.56
C SER A 72 -13.94 2.18 8.56
N GLN A 73 -15.03 2.76 9.10
CA GLN A 73 -15.98 2.02 9.92
C GLN A 73 -16.65 0.90 9.11
N GLN A 74 -17.08 1.18 7.88
CA GLN A 74 -17.71 0.19 7.00
C GLN A 74 -16.73 -0.92 6.60
N ALA A 75 -15.50 -0.55 6.24
CA ALA A 75 -14.41 -1.46 5.96
C ALA A 75 -14.11 -2.37 7.16
N PHE A 76 -14.05 -1.79 8.38
CA PHE A 76 -13.86 -2.56 9.61
C PHE A 76 -14.96 -3.60 9.81
N TYR A 77 -16.24 -3.23 9.71
CA TYR A 77 -17.32 -4.19 9.91
C TYR A 77 -17.35 -5.28 8.83
N LYS A 78 -17.05 -4.95 7.57
CA LYS A 78 -16.93 -5.93 6.49
C LYS A 78 -15.79 -6.90 6.74
N LEU A 79 -14.58 -6.39 7.01
CA LEU A 79 -13.39 -7.19 7.29
C LEU A 79 -13.61 -8.07 8.52
N LYS A 80 -14.12 -7.49 9.61
CA LYS A 80 -14.44 -8.16 10.87
C LYS A 80 -15.39 -9.35 10.65
N LYS A 81 -16.45 -9.16 9.88
CA LYS A 81 -17.40 -10.25 9.54
C LYS A 81 -16.73 -11.32 8.68
N ALA A 82 -15.92 -10.92 7.69
CA ALA A 82 -15.23 -11.85 6.80
C ALA A 82 -14.16 -12.68 7.53
N LEU A 83 -13.41 -12.07 8.45
CA LEU A 83 -12.45 -12.73 9.33
C LEU A 83 -13.14 -13.76 10.23
N ALA A 84 -14.16 -13.35 10.96
CA ALA A 84 -14.95 -14.24 11.84
C ALA A 84 -15.46 -15.47 11.08
N ALA A 85 -16.05 -15.26 9.90
CA ALA A 85 -16.57 -16.36 9.08
C ALA A 85 -15.49 -17.26 8.45
N THR A 86 -14.27 -16.75 8.22
CA THR A 86 -13.21 -17.51 7.53
C THR A 86 -12.37 -18.34 8.51
N PHE A 87 -12.15 -17.79 9.71
CA PHE A 87 -11.26 -18.35 10.74
C PHE A 87 -12.01 -18.92 11.94
N ASP A 88 -13.35 -18.87 11.95
CA ASP A 88 -14.20 -19.42 13.02
C ASP A 88 -13.87 -18.82 14.40
N VAL A 89 -13.73 -17.48 14.42
CA VAL A 89 -13.45 -16.71 15.63
C VAL A 89 -14.67 -15.85 15.99
N ASP A 90 -14.88 -15.60 17.29
CA ASP A 90 -15.97 -14.73 17.74
C ASP A 90 -15.78 -13.33 17.17
N GLN A 91 -16.81 -12.82 16.51
CA GLN A 91 -16.81 -11.47 15.98
C GLN A 91 -16.53 -10.44 17.09
N LYS A 92 -16.96 -10.67 18.35
CA LYS A 92 -16.76 -9.69 19.44
C LYS A 92 -15.30 -9.55 19.87
N SER A 93 -14.45 -10.57 19.66
CA SER A 93 -13.04 -10.51 20.03
C SER A 93 -12.18 -9.70 19.04
N ILE A 94 -12.69 -9.46 17.83
CA ILE A 94 -11.99 -8.69 16.80
C ILE A 94 -12.20 -7.19 17.04
N VAL A 95 -11.13 -6.52 17.48
CA VAL A 95 -11.04 -5.07 17.66
C VAL A 95 -9.92 -4.50 16.77
N PRO A 96 -9.85 -3.18 16.53
CA PRO A 96 -8.80 -2.62 15.68
C PRO A 96 -7.38 -2.98 16.14
N ALA A 97 -7.13 -3.07 17.45
CA ALA A 97 -5.82 -3.43 18.00
C ALA A 97 -5.49 -4.93 17.94
N THR A 98 -6.43 -5.80 17.52
CA THR A 98 -6.17 -7.24 17.42
C THR A 98 -5.11 -7.52 16.36
N LEU A 99 -4.11 -8.33 16.68
CA LEU A 99 -3.07 -8.72 15.72
C LEU A 99 -3.64 -9.73 14.70
N LEU A 100 -3.34 -9.52 13.42
CA LEU A 100 -3.77 -10.44 12.37
C LEU A 100 -3.13 -11.82 12.52
N SER A 101 -1.93 -11.90 13.08
CA SER A 101 -1.23 -13.16 13.37
C SER A 101 -1.94 -14.02 14.44
N GLU A 102 -2.74 -13.41 15.32
CA GLU A 102 -3.56 -14.11 16.33
C GLU A 102 -4.83 -14.71 15.72
N ILE A 103 -5.37 -14.08 14.67
CA ILE A 103 -6.59 -14.54 13.97
C ILE A 103 -6.23 -15.56 12.87
N ILE A 104 -5.12 -15.33 12.16
CA ILE A 104 -4.77 -16.04 10.93
C ILE A 104 -3.66 -17.07 11.22
N PRO A 105 -4.01 -18.36 11.41
CA PRO A 105 -3.03 -19.38 11.78
C PRO A 105 -2.05 -19.70 10.65
N TYR A 106 -0.81 -20.01 11.00
CA TYR A 106 0.27 -20.28 10.04
C TYR A 106 0.00 -21.49 9.12
N LYS A 107 -0.61 -22.56 9.66
CA LYS A 107 -0.73 -23.88 9.01
C LYS A 107 -1.44 -23.85 7.64
N TYR A 108 -2.51 -23.07 7.52
CA TYR A 108 -3.36 -22.98 6.31
C TYR A 108 -3.51 -21.53 5.79
N ARG A 109 -2.52 -20.70 6.11
CA ARG A 109 -2.58 -19.24 5.93
C ARG A 109 -2.86 -18.82 4.49
N ILE A 110 -2.13 -19.38 3.52
CA ILE A 110 -2.25 -19.01 2.10
C ILE A 110 -3.68 -19.25 1.59
N ASP A 111 -4.23 -20.44 1.84
CA ASP A 111 -5.54 -20.81 1.31
C ASP A 111 -6.66 -20.04 2.01
N LYS A 112 -6.55 -19.86 3.33
CA LYS A 112 -7.54 -19.11 4.11
C LYS A 112 -7.52 -17.62 3.78
N VAL A 113 -6.34 -17.02 3.55
CA VAL A 113 -6.26 -15.62 3.08
C VAL A 113 -6.86 -15.50 1.69
N LYS A 114 -6.65 -16.44 0.76
CA LYS A 114 -7.34 -16.42 -0.54
C LYS A 114 -8.87 -16.49 -0.40
N VAL A 115 -9.38 -17.32 0.51
CA VAL A 115 -10.83 -17.37 0.79
C VAL A 115 -11.32 -16.04 1.37
N LEU A 116 -10.53 -15.40 2.24
CA LEU A 116 -10.84 -14.08 2.77
C LEU A 116 -10.89 -13.01 1.67
N GLU A 117 -9.88 -12.96 0.79
CA GLU A 117 -9.82 -12.07 -0.36
C GLU A 117 -11.02 -12.25 -1.30
N GLN A 118 -11.40 -13.51 -1.57
CA GLN A 118 -12.56 -13.83 -2.39
C GLN A 118 -13.87 -13.35 -1.75
N LYS A 119 -14.04 -13.53 -0.44
CA LYS A 119 -15.23 -13.05 0.30
C LYS A 119 -15.33 -11.53 0.31
N LEU A 120 -14.19 -10.84 0.30
CA LEU A 120 -14.12 -9.38 0.32
C LEU A 120 -14.10 -8.78 -1.09
N GLU A 121 -13.87 -9.58 -2.12
CA GLU A 121 -13.61 -9.13 -3.49
C GLU A 121 -12.45 -8.12 -3.59
N MET A 122 -11.49 -8.22 -2.65
CA MET A 122 -10.35 -7.31 -2.48
C MET A 122 -9.05 -8.11 -2.37
N LYS A 123 -7.99 -7.59 -2.97
CA LYS A 123 -6.63 -8.11 -2.80
C LYS A 123 -6.00 -7.44 -1.59
N LEU A 124 -5.68 -8.23 -0.57
CA LEU A 124 -5.18 -7.71 0.71
C LEU A 124 -3.66 -7.60 0.72
N MET A 125 -2.97 -8.44 -0.06
CA MET A 125 -1.50 -8.54 -0.11
C MET A 125 -0.89 -8.73 1.29
N LEU A 126 -1.55 -9.51 2.14
CA LEU A 126 -1.18 -9.68 3.55
C LEU A 126 0.05 -10.58 3.77
N LEU A 127 0.40 -11.40 2.78
CA LEU A 127 1.41 -12.45 2.91
C LEU A 127 2.71 -12.06 2.21
N SER A 128 3.81 -12.12 2.96
CA SER A 128 5.16 -11.85 2.46
C SER A 128 6.07 -13.08 2.61
N PRO A 129 7.12 -13.17 1.78
CA PRO A 129 8.16 -14.17 1.95
C PRO A 129 9.00 -13.92 3.22
N PRO A 130 9.57 -14.97 3.83
CA PRO A 130 10.46 -14.80 4.98
C PRO A 130 11.68 -13.93 4.63
N VAL A 131 11.97 -12.93 5.47
CA VAL A 131 13.07 -11.96 5.24
C VAL A 131 14.42 -12.64 5.01
N TRP A 132 14.76 -13.65 5.81
CA TRP A 132 16.03 -14.37 5.69
C TRP A 132 16.18 -15.07 4.33
N LEU A 133 15.09 -15.59 3.76
CA LEU A 133 15.09 -16.23 2.45
C LEU A 133 15.27 -15.18 1.35
N SER A 134 14.56 -14.06 1.44
CA SER A 134 14.70 -12.94 0.50
C SER A 134 16.12 -12.36 0.49
N VAL A 135 16.72 -12.17 1.67
CA VAL A 135 18.11 -11.72 1.82
C VAL A 135 19.09 -12.76 1.25
N GLY A 136 18.89 -14.05 1.53
CA GLY A 136 19.71 -15.12 0.97
C GLY A 136 19.70 -15.15 -0.56
N LEU A 137 18.51 -14.99 -1.16
CA LEU A 137 18.36 -14.91 -2.63
C LEU A 137 19.00 -13.65 -3.21
N LEU A 138 18.93 -12.52 -2.50
CA LEU A 138 19.58 -11.27 -2.92
C LEU A 138 21.11 -11.39 -2.90
N ILE A 139 21.66 -12.02 -1.85
CA ILE A 139 23.10 -12.30 -1.75
C ILE A 139 23.53 -13.23 -2.89
N LEU A 140 22.76 -14.29 -3.16
CA LEU A 140 23.04 -15.21 -4.28
C LEU A 140 23.01 -14.49 -5.63
N LEU A 141 22.05 -13.57 -5.82
CA LEU A 141 21.97 -12.73 -7.01
C LEU A 141 23.24 -11.86 -7.16
N GLY A 142 23.70 -11.23 -6.08
CA GLY A 142 24.95 -10.46 -6.06
C GLY A 142 26.19 -11.30 -6.41
N PHE A 143 26.32 -12.50 -5.83
CA PHE A 143 27.39 -13.43 -6.17
C PHE A 143 27.34 -13.89 -7.63
N SER A 144 26.14 -14.03 -8.20
CA SER A 144 25.96 -14.41 -9.60
C SER A 144 26.52 -13.34 -10.54
N PHE A 145 26.37 -12.06 -10.20
CA PHE A 145 27.01 -10.97 -10.94
C PHE A 145 28.54 -11.00 -10.85
N LEU A 146 29.10 -11.25 -9.66
CA LEU A 146 30.55 -11.43 -9.49
C LEU A 146 31.09 -12.65 -10.26
N ALA A 147 30.30 -13.72 -10.37
CA ALA A 147 30.70 -14.93 -11.07
C ALA A 147 30.89 -14.74 -12.59
N PHE A 148 30.34 -13.68 -13.20
CA PHE A 148 30.57 -13.38 -14.63
C PHE A 148 32.05 -13.23 -14.96
N PHE A 149 32.86 -12.71 -14.03
CA PHE A 149 34.30 -12.53 -14.22
C PHE A 149 35.09 -13.85 -14.25
N PHE A 150 34.50 -14.95 -13.76
CA PHE A 150 35.18 -16.25 -13.67
C PHE A 150 34.57 -17.28 -14.64
N SER A 151 33.24 -17.35 -14.70
CA SER A 151 32.53 -18.31 -15.54
C SER A 151 31.11 -17.86 -15.84
N LEU A 152 30.85 -17.60 -17.13
CA LEU A 152 29.53 -17.26 -17.64
C LEU A 152 28.47 -18.31 -17.29
N LYS A 153 28.82 -19.61 -17.32
CA LYS A 153 27.87 -20.70 -17.02
C LYS A 153 27.41 -20.64 -15.56
N ILE A 154 28.32 -20.38 -14.63
CA ILE A 154 28.01 -20.28 -13.20
C ILE A 154 27.15 -19.04 -12.94
N ALA A 155 27.52 -17.91 -13.55
CA ALA A 155 26.78 -16.66 -13.42
C ALA A 155 25.31 -16.80 -13.90
N VAL A 156 25.10 -17.35 -15.09
CA VAL A 156 23.74 -17.55 -15.64
C VAL A 156 22.93 -18.54 -14.80
N ALA A 157 23.54 -19.63 -14.33
CA ALA A 157 22.86 -20.59 -13.46
C ALA A 157 22.43 -19.95 -12.13
N GLY A 158 23.30 -19.15 -11.51
CA GLY A 158 22.99 -18.43 -10.27
C GLY A 158 21.89 -17.38 -10.45
N LEU A 159 21.91 -16.64 -11.57
CA LEU A 159 20.84 -15.71 -11.94
C LEU A 159 19.50 -16.45 -12.06
N ALA A 160 19.45 -17.50 -12.87
CA ALA A 160 18.23 -18.28 -13.09
C ALA A 160 17.67 -18.85 -11.78
N PHE A 161 18.55 -19.38 -10.92
CA PHE A 161 18.14 -19.92 -9.62
C PHE A 161 17.62 -18.82 -8.68
N SER A 162 18.26 -17.64 -8.67
CA SER A 162 17.81 -16.51 -7.84
C SER A 162 16.44 -16.01 -8.27
N PHE A 163 16.23 -15.79 -9.59
CA PHE A 163 14.93 -15.37 -10.12
C PHE A 163 13.83 -16.41 -9.87
N ALA A 164 14.11 -17.69 -10.11
CA ALA A 164 13.16 -18.76 -9.78
C ALA A 164 12.85 -18.80 -8.28
N GLY A 165 13.88 -18.63 -7.44
CA GLY A 165 13.74 -18.57 -5.99
C GLY A 165 12.85 -17.41 -5.55
N PHE A 166 13.05 -16.20 -6.07
CA PHE A 166 12.20 -15.04 -5.77
C PHE A 166 10.76 -15.28 -6.20
N TRP A 167 10.54 -15.82 -7.40
CA TRP A 167 9.20 -16.13 -7.91
C TRP A 167 8.46 -17.17 -7.06
N ILE A 168 9.16 -18.25 -6.65
CA ILE A 168 8.59 -19.27 -5.76
C ILE A 168 8.31 -18.68 -4.36
N SER A 169 9.27 -17.91 -3.84
CA SER A 169 9.18 -17.28 -2.51
C SER A 169 7.98 -16.35 -2.41
N ALA A 170 7.77 -15.49 -3.43
CA ALA A 170 6.62 -14.59 -3.50
C ALA A 170 5.27 -15.35 -3.48
N LYS A 171 5.22 -16.56 -4.04
CA LYS A 171 4.00 -17.39 -4.08
C LYS A 171 3.76 -18.22 -2.82
N LEU A 172 4.84 -18.56 -2.10
CA LEU A 172 4.80 -19.41 -0.91
C LEU A 172 4.98 -18.64 0.40
N GLY A 173 5.11 -17.32 0.33
CA GLY A 173 5.17 -16.43 1.47
C GLY A 173 3.99 -16.68 2.42
N LYS A 174 4.33 -16.87 3.70
CA LYS A 174 3.36 -17.10 4.79
C LYS A 174 3.56 -16.09 5.91
N GLU A 175 4.54 -15.22 5.83
CA GLU A 175 4.74 -14.25 6.90
C GLU A 175 3.67 -13.17 6.82
N ILE A 176 3.20 -12.76 7.99
CA ILE A 176 2.35 -11.58 8.15
C ILE A 176 3.23 -10.63 8.95
N GLU A 177 3.62 -9.51 8.34
CA GLU A 177 4.27 -8.44 9.09
C GLU A 177 3.34 -8.01 10.23
N VAL A 178 3.89 -7.53 11.35
CA VAL A 178 3.12 -7.27 12.57
C VAL A 178 2.10 -6.16 12.31
N LEU A 179 0.91 -6.58 11.86
CA LEU A 179 -0.19 -5.76 11.40
C LEU A 179 -1.40 -6.03 12.27
N THR A 180 -2.03 -4.96 12.74
CA THR A 180 -3.31 -5.04 13.42
C THR A 180 -4.46 -5.07 12.42
N VAL A 181 -5.66 -5.44 12.88
CA VAL A 181 -6.89 -5.33 12.08
C VAL A 181 -7.13 -3.88 11.68
N GLY A 182 -6.81 -2.91 12.53
CA GLY A 182 -6.92 -1.48 12.25
C GLY A 182 -6.02 -1.05 11.09
N ASP A 183 -4.77 -1.53 11.06
CA ASP A 183 -3.84 -1.21 9.97
C ASP A 183 -4.34 -1.75 8.63
N LEU A 184 -4.86 -3.00 8.63
CA LEU A 184 -5.46 -3.57 7.43
C LEU A 184 -6.73 -2.83 7.01
N VAL A 185 -7.53 -2.32 7.96
CA VAL A 185 -8.69 -1.46 7.64
C VAL A 185 -8.25 -0.19 6.93
N SER A 186 -7.23 0.51 7.44
CA SER A 186 -6.68 1.71 6.80
C SER A 186 -6.22 1.40 5.38
N LYS A 187 -5.48 0.29 5.20
CA LYS A 187 -5.00 -0.17 3.90
C LYS A 187 -6.13 -0.43 2.90
N ILE A 188 -7.13 -1.26 3.26
CA ILE A 188 -8.23 -1.58 2.33
C ILE A 188 -9.17 -0.40 2.09
N THR A 189 -9.30 0.51 3.05
CA THR A 189 -10.10 1.73 2.88
C THR A 189 -9.48 2.62 1.80
N SER A 190 -8.16 2.72 1.76
CA SER A 190 -7.47 3.58 0.80
C SER A 190 -7.26 2.89 -0.56
N GLU A 191 -6.86 1.61 -0.58
CA GLU A 191 -6.58 0.86 -1.82
C GLU A 191 -7.84 0.36 -2.54
N HIS A 192 -8.94 0.14 -1.81
CA HIS A 192 -10.19 -0.42 -2.34
C HIS A 192 -11.40 0.40 -1.87
N TYR A 193 -11.32 1.72 -1.98
CA TYR A 193 -12.25 2.67 -1.36
C TYR A 193 -13.73 2.38 -1.69
N LEU A 194 -14.07 2.27 -2.98
CA LEU A 194 -15.46 2.01 -3.38
C LEU A 194 -15.97 0.63 -2.94
N LYS A 195 -15.09 -0.38 -2.91
CA LYS A 195 -15.44 -1.72 -2.41
C LYS A 195 -15.59 -1.75 -0.89
N SER A 196 -14.91 -0.86 -0.18
CA SER A 196 -15.02 -0.69 1.26
C SER A 196 -16.36 -0.09 1.68
N ARG A 197 -16.97 0.78 0.85
CA ARG A 197 -18.31 1.34 1.13
C ARG A 197 -19.43 0.32 0.97
N SER A 198 -20.43 0.39 1.86
CA SER A 198 -21.61 -0.50 1.83
C SER A 198 -22.45 -0.26 0.57
N ILE A 199 -22.47 0.97 0.08
CA ILE A 199 -23.06 1.36 -1.19
C ILE A 199 -21.90 1.82 -2.09
N SER A 200 -21.49 0.98 -3.02
CA SER A 200 -20.26 1.15 -3.81
C SER A 200 -20.28 2.32 -4.81
N ASN A 201 -21.43 2.98 -5.02
CA ASN A 201 -21.57 4.15 -5.90
C ASN A 201 -21.61 5.49 -5.13
N THR A 202 -21.09 5.51 -3.89
CA THR A 202 -21.09 6.69 -3.02
C THR A 202 -19.66 7.05 -2.62
N ILE A 203 -19.46 8.27 -2.13
CA ILE A 203 -18.18 8.73 -1.61
C ILE A 203 -18.36 9.69 -0.43
N ASN A 204 -17.45 9.63 0.54
CA ASN A 204 -17.31 10.70 1.50
C ASN A 204 -16.16 11.60 1.05
N ARG A 205 -16.50 12.79 0.55
CA ARG A 205 -15.52 13.74 0.01
C ARG A 205 -14.57 14.27 1.09
N ASN A 206 -15.00 14.25 2.36
CA ASN A 206 -14.23 14.76 3.49
C ASN A 206 -13.04 13.86 3.88
N GLU A 207 -13.04 12.58 3.49
CA GLU A 207 -11.95 11.62 3.79
C GLU A 207 -11.07 11.32 2.57
N LEU A 208 -11.38 11.87 1.40
CA LEU A 208 -10.68 11.59 0.14
C LEU A 208 -9.20 11.96 0.21
N GLU A 209 -8.88 13.18 0.65
CA GLU A 209 -7.50 13.63 0.81
C GLU A 209 -6.73 12.72 1.78
N GLY A 210 -7.36 12.30 2.88
CA GLY A 210 -6.75 11.37 3.83
C GLY A 210 -6.43 10.01 3.22
N ALA A 211 -7.35 9.47 2.42
CA ALA A 211 -7.15 8.19 1.72
C ALA A 211 -6.02 8.28 0.67
N ILE A 212 -6.01 9.34 -0.15
CA ILE A 212 -4.93 9.56 -1.15
C ILE A 212 -3.58 9.74 -0.45
N ARG A 213 -3.55 10.52 0.64
CA ARG A 213 -2.33 10.75 1.43
C ARG A 213 -1.80 9.45 2.01
N PHE A 214 -2.68 8.59 2.53
CA PHE A 214 -2.30 7.27 3.02
C PHE A 214 -1.65 6.43 1.91
N LEU A 215 -2.19 6.43 0.69
CA LEU A 215 -1.59 5.68 -0.42
C LEU A 215 -0.18 6.15 -0.75
N PHE A 216 0.05 7.46 -0.80
CA PHE A 216 1.38 8.00 -1.05
C PHE A 216 2.37 7.65 0.08
N ILE A 217 1.95 7.80 1.34
CA ILE A 217 2.79 7.46 2.49
C ILE A 217 3.19 5.98 2.46
N GLU A 218 2.20 5.11 2.28
CA GLU A 218 2.41 3.65 2.36
C GLU A 218 3.24 3.14 1.18
N HIS A 219 2.91 3.55 -0.05
CA HIS A 219 3.54 2.99 -1.26
C HIS A 219 4.87 3.64 -1.61
N LEU A 220 5.13 4.88 -1.17
CA LEU A 220 6.40 5.57 -1.39
C LEU A 220 7.30 5.58 -0.14
N GLY A 221 6.84 4.98 0.96
CA GLY A 221 7.61 4.90 2.22
C GLY A 221 7.90 6.27 2.84
N LEU A 222 6.99 7.23 2.69
CA LEU A 222 7.15 8.59 3.23
C LEU A 222 6.88 8.61 4.73
N ASP A 223 7.44 9.57 5.46
CA ASP A 223 7.02 9.81 6.84
C ASP A 223 5.62 10.45 6.85
N SER A 224 4.73 9.92 7.69
CA SER A 224 3.37 10.41 7.89
C SER A 224 3.25 11.92 8.20
N GLY A 225 4.29 12.53 8.79
CA GLY A 225 4.34 13.96 9.07
C GLY A 225 4.78 14.83 7.88
N GLN A 226 5.22 14.23 6.76
CA GLN A 226 5.97 14.91 5.70
C GLN A 226 5.17 15.21 4.42
N LEU A 227 3.96 14.68 4.27
CA LEU A 227 3.14 14.90 3.06
C LEU A 227 2.03 15.92 3.29
N GLY A 228 2.34 17.21 3.13
CA GLY A 228 1.37 18.31 3.11
C GLY A 228 0.80 18.60 1.72
N ARG A 229 -0.22 19.48 1.63
CA ARG A 229 -0.82 19.87 0.33
C ARG A 229 0.17 20.63 -0.55
N GLU A 230 1.12 21.31 0.06
CA GLU A 230 2.18 22.10 -0.56
C GLU A 230 3.39 21.29 -1.03
N ALA A 231 3.45 19.99 -0.71
CA ALA A 231 4.55 19.12 -1.12
C ALA A 231 4.59 19.05 -2.66
N ARG A 232 5.74 19.42 -3.26
CA ARG A 232 5.86 19.54 -4.72
C ARG A 232 6.38 18.27 -5.36
N PHE A 233 5.85 17.97 -6.53
CA PHE A 233 6.42 16.95 -7.41
C PHE A 233 7.74 17.44 -8.00
N LYS A 234 8.55 16.49 -8.47
CA LYS A 234 9.78 16.78 -9.18
C LYS A 234 9.45 17.35 -10.57
N ASP A 235 10.04 18.51 -10.88
CA ASP A 235 9.92 19.17 -12.20
C ASP A 235 10.56 18.33 -13.33
#